data_AF-A0A935B916-F1
#
_entry.id   AF-A0A935B916-F1
#
_cell.length_a   1.000
_cell.length_b   1.000
_cell.length_c   1.000
_cell.angle_alpha   90.00
_cell.angle_beta   90.00
_cell.angle_gamma   90.00
#
_symmetry.space_group_name_H-M   'P 1'
#
loop_
_entity.id
_entity.type
_entity.pdbx_description
1 polymer ?
#
loop_
_entity_poly.entity_id
_entity_poly.type
_entity_poly.pdbx_seq_one_letter_code
_entity_poly.pdbx_strand_id
1 'polypeptide(L)'
;MTNIQFVPSAISAGECVSNGWETLKLKYGMYLGISLIAIILTGCVPCLNVVIMGPVMGGVYYVVLRDMRGEPVDFGMMFKGFEKFVPLMIIGLIQSIPGILGQIVQYSVRFAELGLGGRGTGDFDFFQISDRDFCDL
;
A
#
# COMPACT_ATOMS: atom_id res chain seq x y z
N MET A 1 -2.36 41.02 8.21
CA MET A 1 -3.02 39.80 8.72
C MET A 1 -3.77 39.17 7.55
N THR A 2 -3.18 38.16 6.92
CA THR A 2 -3.77 37.47 5.78
C THR A 2 -4.94 36.61 6.26
N ASN A 3 -6.16 36.97 5.83
CA ASN A 3 -7.39 36.24 6.12
C ASN A 3 -7.41 34.96 5.27
N ILE A 4 -6.88 33.87 5.82
CA ILE A 4 -6.96 32.52 5.25
C ILE A 4 -8.43 32.06 5.37
N GLN A 5 -9.18 32.23 4.28
CA GLN A 5 -10.53 31.69 4.17
C GLN A 5 -10.43 30.19 3.90
N PHE A 6 -10.62 29.39 4.94
CA PHE A 6 -10.76 27.94 4.80
C PHE A 6 -12.08 27.68 4.09
N VAL A 7 -12.03 27.44 2.78
CA VAL A 7 -13.17 26.98 1.99
C VAL A 7 -13.32 25.48 2.27
N PRO A 8 -14.32 25.03 3.06
CA PRO A 8 -14.43 23.64 3.50
C PRO A 8 -14.84 22.66 2.39
N SER A 9 -14.88 23.12 1.13
CA SER A 9 -15.16 22.32 -0.07
C SER A 9 -14.14 22.53 -1.21
N ALA A 10 -12.98 23.16 -0.95
CA ALA A 10 -11.98 23.38 -2.00
C ALA A 10 -11.27 22.08 -2.48
N ILE A 11 -11.37 21.00 -1.70
CA ILE A 11 -10.78 19.70 -2.05
C ILE A 11 -11.84 18.63 -1.79
N SER A 12 -12.54 18.21 -2.84
CA SER A 12 -13.40 17.03 -2.79
C SER A 12 -12.54 15.77 -2.88
N ALA A 13 -12.64 14.87 -1.89
CA ALA A 13 -11.90 13.61 -1.89
C ALA A 13 -12.20 12.77 -3.14
N GLY A 14 -13.45 12.80 -3.60
CA GLY A 14 -13.86 12.10 -4.81
C GLY A 14 -13.22 12.66 -6.08
N GLU A 15 -13.04 13.98 -6.14
CA GLU A 15 -12.42 14.67 -7.27
C GLU A 15 -10.90 14.39 -7.35
N CYS A 16 -10.24 14.28 -6.19
CA CYS A 16 -8.83 13.89 -6.15
C CYS A 16 -8.62 12.45 -6.65
N VAL A 17 -9.53 11.53 -6.30
CA VAL A 17 -9.49 10.15 -6.77
C VAL A 17 -9.83 10.05 -8.26
N SER A 18 -10.84 10.80 -8.74
CA SER A 18 -11.19 10.81 -10.17
C SER A 18 -10.06 11.36 -11.03
N ASN A 19 -9.42 12.44 -10.60
CA ASN A 19 -8.29 13.04 -11.31
C ASN A 19 -7.07 12.12 -11.35
N GLY A 20 -6.79 11.42 -10.23
CA GLY A 20 -5.76 10.39 -10.19
C GLY A 20 -6.07 9.23 -11.13
N TRP A 21 -7.33 8.79 -11.19
CA TRP A 21 -7.77 7.70 -12.07
C TRP A 21 -7.72 8.07 -13.55
N GLU A 22 -8.04 9.31 -13.90
CA GLU A 22 -7.92 9.82 -15.27
C GLU A 22 -6.46 9.85 -15.74
N THR A 23 -5.56 10.33 -14.87
CA THR A 23 -4.11 10.32 -15.11
C THR A 23 -3.58 8.89 -15.35
N LEU A 24 -4.04 7.93 -14.54
CA LEU A 24 -3.68 6.51 -14.67
C LEU A 24 -4.16 5.89 -16.00
N LYS A 25 -5.39 6.18 -16.42
CA LYS A 25 -5.98 5.63 -17.65
C LYS A 25 -5.29 6.13 -18.91
N LEU A 26 -4.85 7.40 -18.93
CA LEU A 26 -4.15 7.99 -20.07
C LEU A 26 -2.84 7.27 -20.42
N LYS A 27 -2.13 6.76 -19.41
CA LYS A 27 -0.85 6.04 -19.57
C LYS A 27 -0.87 4.66 -18.93
N TYR A 28 -1.99 3.94 -19.09
CA TYR A 28 -2.26 2.69 -18.39
C TYR A 28 -1.13 1.65 -18.55
N GLY A 29 -0.60 1.47 -19.76
CA GLY A 29 0.46 0.49 -20.01
C GLY A 29 1.76 0.78 -19.24
N MET A 30 2.13 2.06 -19.12
CA MET A 30 3.34 2.46 -18.39
C MET A 30 3.18 2.23 -16.88
N TYR A 31 2.05 2.68 -16.31
CA TYR A 31 1.76 2.51 -14.89
C TYR A 31 1.57 1.04 -14.49
N LEU A 32 0.96 0.23 -15.36
CA LEU A 32 0.85 -1.22 -15.18
C LEU A 32 2.25 -1.86 -15.19
N GLY A 33 3.10 -1.50 -16.14
CA GLY A 33 4.47 -2.01 -16.14
C GLY A 33 5.19 -1.67 -14.83
N ILE A 34 5.10 -0.42 -14.38
CA ILE A 34 5.78 0.06 -13.18
C ILE A 34 5.29 -0.72 -11.96
N SER A 35 3.97 -0.92 -11.83
CA SER A 35 3.40 -1.68 -10.72
C SER A 35 3.80 -3.16 -10.77
N LEU A 36 3.84 -3.76 -11.96
CA LEU A 36 4.24 -5.15 -12.16
C LEU A 36 5.70 -5.37 -11.76
N ILE A 37 6.62 -4.50 -12.18
CA ILE A 37 8.02 -4.61 -11.74
C ILE A 37 8.16 -4.30 -10.25
N ALA A 38 7.42 -3.33 -9.71
CA ALA A 38 7.44 -3.06 -8.28
C ALA A 38 7.02 -4.28 -7.46
N ILE A 39 5.98 -5.00 -7.90
CA ILE A 39 5.51 -6.25 -7.28
C ILE A 39 6.57 -7.34 -7.41
N ILE A 40 7.21 -7.50 -8.56
CA ILE A 40 8.28 -8.50 -8.74
C ILE A 40 9.47 -8.20 -7.82
N LEU A 41 9.93 -6.95 -7.78
CA LEU A 41 11.06 -6.52 -6.96
C LEU A 41 10.80 -6.69 -5.45
N THR A 42 9.57 -6.45 -5.00
CA THR A 42 9.20 -6.56 -3.58
C THR A 42 8.77 -7.98 -3.19
N GLY A 43 8.19 -8.75 -4.12
CA GLY A 43 7.62 -10.08 -3.87
C GLY A 43 8.63 -11.22 -3.93
N CYS A 44 9.70 -11.11 -4.73
CA CYS A 44 10.63 -12.22 -4.93
C CYS A 44 11.55 -12.50 -3.73
N VAL A 45 11.83 -11.51 -2.87
CA VAL A 45 12.77 -11.70 -1.74
C VAL A 45 12.32 -10.95 -0.48
N PRO A 46 11.73 -11.63 0.52
CA PRO A 46 11.20 -10.97 1.73
C PRO A 46 12.26 -10.23 2.54
N CYS A 47 13.50 -10.72 2.61
CA CYS A 47 14.58 -10.06 3.35
C CYS A 47 15.13 -8.81 2.63
N LEU A 48 15.15 -8.81 1.30
CA LEU A 48 15.61 -7.67 0.51
C LEU A 48 14.50 -6.62 0.33
N ASN A 49 13.23 -7.01 0.49
CA ASN A 49 12.10 -6.10 0.38
C ASN A 49 12.27 -4.87 1.28
N VAL A 50 12.69 -5.04 2.53
CA VAL A 50 12.94 -3.94 3.48
C VAL A 50 13.91 -2.88 2.94
N VAL A 51 14.94 -3.32 2.22
CA VAL A 51 16.02 -2.48 1.67
C VAL A 51 15.60 -1.86 0.32
N ILE A 52 14.87 -2.62 -0.49
CA ILE A 52 14.50 -2.28 -1.86
C ILE A 52 13.20 -1.46 -1.93
N MET A 53 12.33 -1.58 -0.94
CA MET A 53 11.02 -0.90 -0.89
C MET A 53 11.17 0.63 -0.90
N GLY A 54 12.16 1.18 -0.19
CA GLY A 54 12.45 2.62 -0.21
C GLY A 54 12.78 3.15 -1.61
N PRO A 55 13.83 2.62 -2.27
CA PRO A 55 14.19 2.94 -3.66
C PRO A 55 13.05 2.75 -4.67
N VAL A 56 12.30 1.64 -4.56
CA VAL A 56 11.16 1.35 -5.45
C VAL A 56 10.05 2.38 -5.26
N MET A 57 9.63 2.66 -4.03
CA MET A 57 8.65 3.71 -3.72
C MET A 57 9.13 5.08 -4.21
N GLY A 58 10.39 5.42 -3.96
CA GLY A 58 10.97 6.69 -4.44
C GLY A 58 10.96 6.81 -5.95
N GLY A 59 11.23 5.72 -6.67
CA GLY A 59 11.13 5.64 -8.12
C GLY A 59 9.70 5.85 -8.63
N VAL A 60 8.73 5.16 -8.03
CA VAL A 60 7.30 5.32 -8.37
C VAL A 60 6.83 6.75 -8.11
N TYR A 61 7.14 7.31 -6.94
CA TYR A 61 6.77 8.69 -6.62
C TYR A 61 7.45 9.70 -7.54
N TYR A 62 8.71 9.47 -7.92
CA TYR A 62 9.41 10.33 -8.87
C TYR A 62 8.68 10.37 -10.23
N VAL A 63 8.23 9.22 -10.73
CA VAL A 63 7.46 9.17 -11.99
C VAL A 63 6.12 9.90 -11.84
N VAL A 64 5.35 9.59 -10.79
CA VAL A 64 4.03 10.21 -10.57
C VAL A 64 4.12 11.72 -10.40
N LEU A 65 5.08 12.20 -9.60
CA LEU A 65 5.28 13.64 -9.37
C LEU A 65 5.68 14.39 -10.64
N ARG A 66 6.42 13.74 -11.55
CA ARG A 66 6.79 14.32 -12.84
C ARG A 66 5.62 14.32 -13.82
N ASP A 67 4.82 13.26 -13.84
CA ASP A 67 3.62 13.18 -14.67
C ASP A 67 2.59 14.24 -14.25
N MET A 68 2.40 14.43 -12.93
CA MET A 68 1.55 15.51 -12.39
C MET A 68 2.04 16.92 -12.76
N ARG A 69 3.31 17.10 -13.10
CA ARG A 69 3.88 18.38 -13.58
C ARG A 69 3.71 18.57 -15.09
N GLY A 70 3.13 17.60 -15.80
CA GLY A 70 3.01 17.61 -17.25
C GLY A 70 4.34 17.33 -17.97
N GLU A 71 5.34 16.80 -17.27
CA GLU A 71 6.61 16.42 -17.89
C GLU A 71 6.52 15.06 -18.60
N PRO A 72 7.29 14.84 -19.68
CA PRO A 72 7.36 13.54 -20.30
C PRO A 72 7.95 12.53 -19.32
N VAL A 73 7.18 11.50 -19.02
CA VAL A 73 7.57 10.37 -18.18
C VAL A 73 7.78 9.13 -19.02
N ASP A 74 8.79 8.36 -18.65
CA ASP A 74 9.14 7.09 -19.28
C ASP A 74 9.22 6.00 -18.21
N PHE A 75 8.93 4.77 -18.61
CA PHE A 75 9.03 3.59 -17.77
C PHE A 75 10.38 3.46 -17.06
N GLY A 76 11.48 3.74 -17.77
CA GLY A 76 12.84 3.64 -17.23
C GLY A 76 13.11 4.59 -16.06
N MET A 77 12.31 5.65 -15.90
CA MET A 77 12.50 6.64 -14.85
C MET A 77 12.21 6.12 -13.45
N MET A 78 11.45 5.02 -13.31
CA MET A 78 11.24 4.41 -11.99
C MET A 78 12.56 3.89 -11.40
N PHE A 79 13.52 3.50 -12.24
CA PHE A 79 14.83 3.04 -11.78
C PHE A 79 15.71 4.17 -11.25
N LYS A 80 15.34 5.43 -11.45
CA LYS A 80 16.06 6.57 -10.84
C LYS A 80 16.02 6.57 -9.32
N GLY A 81 15.02 5.93 -8.71
CA GLY A 81 15.01 5.69 -7.26
C GLY A 81 16.24 4.88 -6.79
N PHE A 82 16.80 4.03 -7.66
CA PHE A 82 18.01 3.26 -7.40
C PHE A 82 19.31 4.04 -7.65
N GLU A 83 19.30 5.15 -8.40
CA GLU A 83 20.50 6.01 -8.52
C GLU A 83 20.89 6.63 -7.17
N LYS A 84 19.89 6.86 -6.32
CA LYS A 84 20.04 7.30 -4.92
C LYS A 84 19.73 6.16 -3.95
N PHE A 85 20.14 4.93 -4.30
CA PHE A 85 19.84 3.74 -3.53
C PHE A 85 20.23 3.86 -2.05
N VAL A 86 21.45 4.32 -1.74
CA VAL A 86 21.95 4.38 -0.35
C VAL A 86 21.10 5.30 0.55
N PRO A 87 20.83 6.57 0.21
CA PRO A 87 19.98 7.41 1.06
C PRO A 87 18.53 6.91 1.14
N LEU A 88 17.95 6.40 0.05
CA LEU A 88 16.59 5.84 0.09
C LEU A 88 16.50 4.52 0.84
N MET A 89 17.55 3.72 0.82
CA MET A 89 17.69 2.51 1.64
C MET A 89 17.69 2.86 3.12
N ILE A 90 18.48 3.86 3.54
CA ILE A 90 18.55 4.29 4.94
C ILE A 90 17.16 4.76 5.42
N ILE A 91 16.46 5.54 4.60
CA ILE A 91 15.09 5.98 4.90
C ILE A 91 14.15 4.78 4.99
N GLY A 92 14.23 3.83 4.05
CA GLY A 92 13.44 2.60 4.06
C GLY A 92 13.72 1.74 5.30
N LEU A 93 14.97 1.62 5.73
CA LEU A 93 15.37 0.94 6.95
C LEU A 93 14.74 1.59 8.18
N ILE A 94 14.82 2.91 8.31
CA ILE A 94 14.20 3.65 9.41
C ILE A 94 12.68 3.45 9.39
N GLN A 95 12.04 3.56 8.23
CA GLN A 95 10.61 3.36 8.06
C GLN A 95 10.17 1.90 8.28
N SER A 96 11.08 0.94 8.15
CA SER A 96 10.80 -0.48 8.37
C SER A 96 10.75 -0.86 9.85
N ILE A 97 11.36 -0.06 10.75
CA ILE A 97 11.43 -0.36 12.19
C ILE A 97 10.02 -0.59 12.78
N PRO A 98 9.03 0.30 12.59
CA PRO A 98 7.66 0.06 13.08
C PRO A 98 7.01 -1.17 12.43
N GLY A 99 7.29 -1.41 11.15
CA GLY A 99 6.78 -2.57 10.41
C GLY A 99 7.28 -3.89 11.01
N ILE A 100 8.58 -3.98 11.30
CA ILE A 100 9.20 -5.16 11.91
C ILE A 100 8.63 -5.41 13.30
N LEU A 101 8.44 -4.36 14.12
CA LEU A 101 7.82 -4.49 15.44
C LEU A 101 6.38 -5.01 15.34
N GLY A 102 5.59 -4.50 14.39
CA GLY A 102 4.24 -5.00 14.13
C GLY A 102 4.23 -6.47 13.70
N GLN A 103 5.17 -6.87 12.84
CA GLN A 103 5.32 -8.27 12.42
C GLN A 103 5.65 -9.19 13.60
N ILE A 104 6.58 -8.80 14.48
CA ILE A 104 6.94 -9.58 15.68
C ILE A 104 5.71 -9.83 16.56
N VAL A 105 4.89 -8.80 16.79
CA VAL A 105 3.65 -8.92 17.57
C VAL A 105 2.68 -9.89 16.89
N GLN A 106 2.42 -9.73 15.59
CA GLN A 106 1.51 -10.62 14.88
C GLN A 106 1.99 -12.07 14.85
N TYR A 107 3.29 -12.32 14.63
CA TYR A 107 3.84 -13.66 14.69
C TYR A 107 3.72 -14.25 16.09
N SER A 108 3.98 -13.49 17.16
CA SER A 108 3.82 -14.00 18.53
C SER A 108 2.38 -14.44 18.84
N VAL A 109 1.37 -13.70 18.35
CA VAL A 109 -0.04 -14.08 18.50
C VAL A 109 -0.34 -15.37 17.74
N ARG A 110 0.08 -15.45 16.47
CA ARG A 110 -0.12 -16.65 15.64
C ARG A 110 0.61 -17.89 16.19
N PHE A 111 1.83 -17.73 16.71
CA PHE A 111 2.57 -18.82 17.34
C PHE A 111 1.98 -19.21 18.69
N ALA A 112 1.44 -18.27 19.46
CA ALA A 112 0.71 -18.58 20.69
C ALA A 112 -0.58 -19.36 20.40
N GLU A 113 -1.33 -18.98 19.35
CA GLU A 113 -2.52 -19.71 18.89
C GLU A 113 -2.18 -21.14 18.44
N LEU A 114 -1.07 -21.33 17.72
CA LEU A 114 -0.60 -22.64 17.27
C LEU A 114 -0.07 -23.51 18.43
N GLY A 115 0.57 -22.90 19.44
CA GLY A 115 1.13 -23.59 20.61
C GLY A 115 0.11 -23.90 21.70
N LEU A 116 -0.98 -23.13 21.81
CA LEU A 116 -2.04 -23.35 22.79
C LEU A 116 -3.12 -24.33 22.32
N GLY A 117 -2.91 -25.03 21.19
CA GLY A 117 -3.70 -26.18 20.77
C GLY A 117 -5.21 -26.01 21.00
N GLY A 118 -5.87 -25.18 20.18
CA GLY A 118 -7.33 -25.13 20.10
C GLY A 118 -8.04 -24.98 21.44
N ARG A 119 -8.03 -23.79 22.03
CA ARG A 119 -9.01 -23.43 23.06
C ARG A 119 -9.68 -22.13 22.67
N GLY A 120 -10.90 -22.30 22.16
CA GLY A 120 -11.73 -21.24 21.62
C GLY A 120 -11.91 -20.08 22.58
N THR A 121 -12.08 -18.90 22.01
CA THR A 121 -12.61 -17.75 22.72
C THR A 121 -13.53 -17.01 21.76
N GLY A 122 -14.83 -17.05 22.08
CA GLY A 122 -15.79 -16.04 21.66
C GLY A 122 -16.49 -16.27 20.33
N ASP A 123 -17.35 -17.29 20.30
CA ASP A 123 -18.77 -17.10 20.05
C ASP A 123 -19.14 -15.90 19.15
N PHE A 124 -19.21 -16.14 17.83
CA PHE A 124 -19.99 -15.34 16.89
C PHE A 124 -20.97 -16.25 16.13
N ASP A 125 -21.71 -17.10 16.87
CA ASP A 125 -22.89 -17.81 16.36
C ASP A 125 -24.13 -16.88 16.30
N PHE A 126 -23.96 -15.57 16.08
CA PHE A 126 -25.06 -14.59 16.16
C PHE A 126 -25.70 -14.23 14.80
N PHE A 127 -25.35 -14.90 13.69
CA PHE A 127 -25.97 -14.66 12.38
C PHE A 127 -26.30 -15.93 11.56
N GLN A 128 -26.67 -17.02 12.23
CA GLN A 128 -27.58 -17.99 11.61
C GLN A 128 -28.96 -17.89 12.26
N ILE A 129 -29.73 -16.87 11.87
CA ILE A 129 -31.18 -17.01 11.84
C ILE A 129 -31.47 -18.13 10.84
N SER A 130 -31.77 -19.30 11.39
CA SER A 130 -32.34 -20.44 10.68
C SER A 130 -33.74 -20.06 10.22
N ASP A 131 -33.81 -19.33 9.09
CA ASP A 131 -35.03 -19.12 8.33
C ASP A 131 -35.37 -20.41 7.55
N ARG A 132 -35.63 -21.49 8.30
CA ARG A 132 -36.03 -22.80 7.76
C ARG A 132 -37.17 -23.48 8.51
N ASP A 133 -37.96 -22.72 9.28
CA ASP A 133 -39.24 -23.20 9.83
C ASP A 133 -40.43 -22.76 8.95
N PHE A 134 -40.26 -22.76 7.62
CA PHE A 134 -41.36 -22.56 6.66
C PHE A 134 -41.76 -23.86 5.93
N CYS A 135 -41.28 -25.02 6.38
CA CYS A 135 -41.55 -26.31 5.74
C CYS A 135 -41.83 -27.43 6.76
N ASP A 136 -42.71 -27.18 7.72
CA ASP A 136 -43.55 -28.22 8.35
C ASP A 136 -45.01 -27.79 8.05
N LEU A 137 -45.87 -28.45 7.27
CA LEU A 137 -46.02 -29.85 6.87
C LEU A 137 -45.96 -30.84 8.04
#